data_AF-A0A2T6KTF9-F1
#
_entry.id   AF-A0A2T6KTF9-F1
#
_cell.length_a   1.000
_cell.length_b   1.000
_cell.length_c   1.000
_cell.angle_alpha   90.00
_cell.angle_beta   90.00
_cell.angle_gamma   90.00
#
_symmetry.space_group_name_H-M   'P 1'
#
loop_
_entity.id
_entity.type
_entity.pdbx_description
1 polymer ?
#
loop_
_entity_poly.entity_id
_entity_poly.type
_entity_poly.pdbx_seq_one_letter_code
_entity_poly.pdbx_strand_id
1 'polypeptide(L)'
;MAATLPAGLTGPVQVALARAVEQIPHAGALPGGCRYEPKWDGFRVIVTLDEGGANLWSRRGTNLSTTFPEIAAACVDQLTPGTVLDGEAVIWSSGRLDFGALQTRMGRGPRSAAAHAVGHPASYAAFDVLAHVGQDLRPLAFDDRRGLLEQLAATWRPPLNLSPVTTDRDVATEWFQTYSTVGIEGLVIKGGAQSYPTGQRGW
;
A
#
# COMPACT_ATOMS: atom_id res chain seq x y z
N MET A 1 -14.69 -10.20 21.82
CA MET A 1 -14.96 -11.04 20.63
C MET A 1 -13.74 -10.94 19.74
N ALA A 2 -13.28 -12.05 19.19
CA ALA A 2 -12.15 -12.06 18.27
C ALA A 2 -12.42 -11.13 17.09
N ALA A 3 -11.47 -10.27 16.73
CA ALA A 3 -11.65 -9.35 15.62
C ALA A 3 -11.53 -10.13 14.29
N THR A 4 -12.65 -10.64 13.80
CA THR A 4 -12.74 -11.28 12.49
C THR A 4 -12.64 -10.25 11.36
N LEU A 5 -11.94 -10.60 10.29
CA LEU A 5 -11.84 -9.76 9.11
C LEU A 5 -13.17 -9.75 8.31
N PRO A 6 -13.56 -8.62 7.70
CA PRO A 6 -14.74 -8.55 6.85
C PRO A 6 -14.70 -9.51 5.66
N ALA A 7 -15.88 -9.84 5.13
CA ALA A 7 -15.99 -10.69 3.94
C ALA A 7 -15.22 -10.11 2.73
N GLY A 8 -14.45 -10.98 2.08
CA GLY A 8 -13.57 -10.60 0.95
C GLY A 8 -12.26 -9.92 1.36
N LEU A 9 -11.98 -9.79 2.67
CA LEU A 9 -10.73 -9.23 3.19
C LEU A 9 -9.87 -10.24 3.99
N THR A 10 -10.23 -11.52 3.99
CA THR A 10 -9.43 -12.61 4.60
C THR A 10 -8.32 -13.12 3.66
N GLY A 11 -8.36 -12.75 2.37
CA GLY A 11 -7.39 -13.12 1.33
C GLY A 11 -7.89 -14.17 0.32
N PRO A 12 -7.33 -14.21 -0.92
CA PRO A 12 -6.89 -13.08 -1.72
C PRO A 12 -7.85 -11.91 -1.74
N VAL A 13 -7.34 -10.67 -1.78
CA VAL A 13 -8.16 -9.46 -1.75
C VAL A 13 -8.28 -8.85 -3.14
N GLN A 14 -9.50 -8.57 -3.58
CA GLN A 14 -9.73 -7.78 -4.79
C GLN A 14 -9.39 -6.31 -4.52
N VAL A 15 -8.53 -5.75 -5.36
CA VAL A 15 -8.06 -4.37 -5.19
C VAL A 15 -8.67 -3.40 -6.18
N ALA A 16 -8.69 -2.13 -5.80
CA ALA A 16 -8.93 -1.02 -6.71
C ALA A 16 -7.82 -0.92 -7.75
N LEU A 17 -8.14 -0.60 -9.00
CA LEU A 17 -7.20 -0.42 -10.09
C LEU A 17 -7.24 1.03 -10.59
N ALA A 18 -6.15 1.45 -11.22
CA ALA A 18 -6.06 2.76 -11.86
C ALA A 18 -6.34 2.69 -13.37
N ARG A 19 -6.89 3.78 -13.91
CA ARG A 19 -6.96 4.12 -15.32
C ARG A 19 -5.85 5.10 -15.66
N ALA A 20 -5.21 4.91 -16.81
CA ALA A 20 -4.22 5.88 -17.30
C ALA A 20 -4.90 7.18 -17.76
N VAL A 21 -4.30 8.31 -17.40
CA VAL A 21 -4.67 9.64 -17.85
C VAL A 21 -3.43 10.33 -18.43
N GLU A 22 -3.63 11.19 -19.42
CA GLU A 22 -2.51 11.85 -20.13
C GLU A 22 -1.99 13.10 -19.40
N GLN A 23 -2.78 13.65 -18.48
CA GLN A 23 -2.45 14.89 -17.78
C GLN A 23 -2.83 14.78 -16.29
N ILE A 24 -2.05 15.41 -15.43
CA ILE A 24 -2.38 15.57 -14.01
C ILE A 24 -3.65 16.44 -13.95
N PRO A 25 -4.79 15.92 -13.49
CA PRO A 25 -6.05 16.65 -13.45
C PRO A 25 -5.95 17.82 -12.47
N HIS A 26 -6.81 18.81 -12.65
CA HIS A 26 -6.95 19.92 -11.69
C HIS A 26 -7.53 19.43 -10.36
N ALA A 27 -7.25 20.15 -9.27
CA ALA A 27 -7.58 19.71 -7.91
C ALA A 27 -9.07 19.42 -7.64
N GLY A 28 -9.98 19.94 -8.47
CA GLY A 28 -11.44 19.71 -8.36
C GLY A 28 -12.01 18.62 -9.27
N ALA A 29 -11.18 17.88 -10.02
CA ALA A 29 -11.66 17.03 -11.11
C ALA A 29 -12.40 15.75 -10.66
N LEU A 30 -12.20 15.33 -9.40
CA LEU A 30 -12.78 14.12 -8.83
C LEU A 30 -13.72 14.45 -7.67
N PRO A 31 -14.65 13.54 -7.30
CA PRO A 31 -15.51 13.74 -6.13
C PRO A 31 -14.70 14.02 -4.86
N GLY A 32 -15.01 15.13 -4.17
CA GLY A 32 -14.25 15.58 -2.98
C GLY A 32 -12.87 16.17 -3.28
N GLY A 33 -12.58 16.44 -4.56
CA GLY A 33 -11.29 16.91 -5.03
C GLY A 33 -10.25 15.79 -5.17
N CYS A 34 -9.15 16.09 -5.83
CA CYS A 34 -8.05 15.17 -6.08
C CYS A 34 -7.15 15.03 -4.85
N ARG A 35 -6.68 13.80 -4.65
CA ARG A 35 -5.59 13.43 -3.75
C ARG A 35 -4.52 12.80 -4.62
N TYR A 36 -3.34 13.39 -4.62
CA TYR A 36 -2.21 12.96 -5.43
C TYR A 36 -1.25 12.17 -4.54
N GLU A 37 -0.92 10.96 -4.95
CA GLU A 37 0.01 10.07 -4.26
C GLU A 37 1.13 9.66 -5.23
N PRO A 38 2.36 9.42 -4.75
CA PRO A 38 3.41 8.85 -5.58
C PRO A 38 3.01 7.44 -6.02
N LYS A 39 3.23 7.14 -7.31
CA LYS A 39 3.17 5.78 -7.83
C LYS A 39 4.51 5.11 -7.58
N TRP A 40 4.60 4.39 -6.46
CA TRP A 40 5.79 3.61 -6.08
C TRP A 40 6.16 2.56 -7.14
N ASP A 41 7.45 2.46 -7.49
CA ASP A 41 8.00 1.36 -8.30
C ASP A 41 8.26 0.14 -7.41
N GLY A 42 7.26 -0.73 -7.28
CA GLY A 42 7.31 -1.86 -6.36
C GLY A 42 6.36 -2.99 -6.70
N PHE A 43 6.03 -3.77 -5.67
CA PHE A 43 4.98 -4.79 -5.76
C PHE A 43 3.84 -4.45 -4.80
N ARG A 44 2.64 -4.29 -5.36
CA ARG A 44 1.43 -4.11 -4.55
C ARG A 44 1.17 -5.30 -3.65
N VAL A 45 1.10 -5.03 -2.35
CA VAL A 45 0.90 -6.01 -1.28
C VAL A 45 -0.25 -5.56 -0.38
N ILE A 46 -1.23 -6.45 -0.23
CA ILE A 46 -2.34 -6.29 0.69
C ILE A 46 -1.98 -7.06 1.96
N VAL A 47 -1.91 -6.36 3.08
CA VAL A 47 -1.73 -6.98 4.40
C VAL A 47 -3.10 -7.27 4.99
N THR A 48 -3.33 -8.50 5.43
CA THR A 48 -4.48 -8.89 6.22
C THR A 48 -3.99 -9.41 7.56
N LEU A 49 -4.40 -8.78 8.67
CA LEU A 49 -4.01 -9.18 10.02
C LEU A 49 -5.25 -9.59 10.82
N ASP A 50 -5.26 -10.84 11.27
CA ASP A 50 -6.22 -11.36 12.24
C ASP A 50 -5.49 -11.90 13.48
N GLU A 51 -6.21 -12.58 14.38
CA GLU A 51 -5.61 -13.17 15.59
C GLU A 51 -4.61 -14.29 15.29
N GLY A 52 -4.66 -14.91 14.11
CA GLY A 52 -3.72 -15.92 13.65
C GLY A 52 -2.42 -15.35 13.07
N GLY A 53 -2.37 -14.04 12.81
CA GLY A 53 -1.19 -13.32 12.35
C GLY A 53 -1.37 -12.59 11.02
N ALA A 54 -0.27 -12.08 10.48
CA ALA A 54 -0.27 -11.32 9.23
C ALA A 54 -0.12 -12.22 8.00
N ASN A 55 -1.00 -12.02 7.01
CA ASN A 55 -0.85 -12.54 5.66
C ASN A 55 -0.66 -11.41 4.65
N LEU A 56 0.27 -11.61 3.72
CA LEU A 56 0.57 -10.66 2.65
C LEU A 56 0.11 -11.24 1.32
N TRP A 57 -0.67 -10.50 0.56
CA TRP A 57 -1.25 -10.94 -0.69
C TRP A 57 -0.81 -10.04 -1.83
N SER A 58 -0.33 -10.63 -2.92
CA SER A 58 -0.17 -9.89 -4.18
C SER A 58 -1.54 -9.53 -4.77
N ARG A 59 -1.55 -8.56 -5.69
CA ARG A 59 -2.72 -8.27 -6.55
C ARG A 59 -3.32 -9.51 -7.23
N ARG A 60 -2.53 -10.55 -7.54
CA ARG A 60 -2.99 -11.77 -8.22
C ARG A 60 -3.39 -12.89 -7.24
N GLY A 61 -3.32 -12.63 -5.93
CA GLY A 61 -3.71 -13.58 -4.89
C GLY A 61 -2.63 -14.57 -4.47
N THR A 62 -1.40 -14.43 -4.94
CA THR A 62 -0.24 -15.15 -4.37
C THR A 62 0.03 -14.67 -2.95
N ASN A 63 0.18 -15.61 -2.00
CA ASN A 63 0.63 -15.31 -0.64
C ASN A 63 2.14 -15.02 -0.64
N LEU A 64 2.54 -13.85 -0.13
CA LEU A 64 3.90 -13.32 -0.12
C LEU A 64 4.48 -13.23 1.30
N SER A 65 3.81 -13.78 2.32
CA SER A 65 4.25 -13.68 3.72
C SER A 65 5.66 -14.25 3.93
N THR A 66 5.99 -15.34 3.24
CA THR A 66 7.34 -15.95 3.31
C THR A 66 8.38 -15.23 2.46
N THR A 67 7.94 -14.48 1.45
CA THR A 67 8.82 -13.66 0.61
C THR A 67 9.24 -12.40 1.34
N PHE A 68 8.35 -11.83 2.15
CA PHE A 68 8.51 -10.56 2.87
C PHE A 68 8.30 -10.74 4.39
N PRO A 69 9.07 -11.63 5.05
CA PRO A 69 8.85 -11.98 6.46
C PRO A 69 9.01 -10.80 7.42
N GLU A 70 9.87 -9.84 7.10
CA GLU A 70 10.09 -8.64 7.92
C GLU A 70 8.87 -7.71 7.93
N ILE A 71 8.12 -7.63 6.83
CA ILE A 71 6.87 -6.85 6.78
C ILE A 71 5.80 -7.58 7.58
N ALA A 72 5.65 -8.90 7.39
CA ALA A 72 4.69 -9.71 8.13
C ALA A 72 4.93 -9.63 9.66
N ALA A 73 6.18 -9.76 10.09
CA ALA A 73 6.56 -9.63 11.50
C ALA A 73 6.25 -8.23 12.07
N ALA A 74 6.57 -7.17 11.32
CA ALA A 74 6.27 -5.81 11.72
C ALA A 74 4.76 -5.53 11.84
N CYS A 75 3.94 -6.11 10.95
CA CYS A 75 2.49 -6.01 11.05
C CYS A 75 1.95 -6.68 12.33
N VAL A 76 2.47 -7.85 12.70
CA VAL A 76 2.08 -8.55 13.94
C VAL A 76 2.50 -7.75 15.18
N ASP A 77 3.68 -7.14 15.16
CA ASP A 77 4.22 -6.37 16.28
C ASP A 77 3.51 -5.02 16.49
N GLN A 78 3.12 -4.35 15.40
CA GLN A 78 2.73 -2.93 15.45
C GLN A 78 1.26 -2.65 15.18
N LEU A 79 0.49 -3.60 14.62
CA LEU A 79 -0.90 -3.37 14.21
C LEU A 79 -1.89 -4.15 15.07
N THR A 80 -3.11 -3.65 15.15
CA THR A 80 -4.21 -4.34 15.84
C THR A 80 -4.86 -5.39 14.94
N PRO A 81 -5.13 -6.62 15.42
CA PRO A 81 -5.94 -7.60 14.70
C PRO A 81 -7.26 -7.05 14.18
N GLY A 82 -7.70 -7.56 13.03
CA GLY A 82 -8.84 -7.01 12.29
C GLY A 82 -8.47 -5.85 11.36
N THR A 83 -7.18 -5.66 11.05
CA THR A 83 -6.68 -4.58 10.19
C THR A 83 -6.30 -5.10 8.81
N VAL A 84 -6.65 -4.34 7.77
CA VAL A 84 -6.29 -4.63 6.38
C VAL A 84 -5.72 -3.38 5.74
N LEU A 85 -4.48 -3.47 5.26
CA LEU A 85 -3.77 -2.38 4.60
C LEU A 85 -3.54 -2.69 3.13
N ASP A 86 -3.61 -1.66 2.29
CA ASP A 86 -3.24 -1.69 0.88
C ASP A 86 -2.05 -0.76 0.68
N GLY A 87 -1.02 -1.27 0.00
CA GLY A 87 0.28 -0.63 -0.04
C GLY A 87 1.22 -1.27 -1.04
N GLU A 88 2.42 -0.71 -1.12
CA GLU A 88 3.48 -1.18 -2.00
C GLU A 88 4.66 -1.70 -1.18
N ALA A 89 5.13 -2.91 -1.47
CA ALA A 89 6.43 -3.39 -1.02
C ALA A 89 7.52 -2.86 -1.95
N VAL A 90 8.54 -2.23 -1.36
CA VAL A 90 9.63 -1.57 -2.06
C VAL A 90 10.98 -1.94 -1.44
N ILE A 91 12.06 -2.01 -2.24
CA ILE A 91 13.42 -2.13 -1.71
C ILE A 91 14.17 -0.84 -2.02
N TRP A 92 14.82 -0.28 -1.00
CA TRP A 92 15.70 0.86 -1.15
C TRP A 92 17.15 0.39 -1.19
N SER A 93 17.88 0.79 -2.22
CA SER A 93 19.30 0.46 -2.39
C SER A 93 19.99 1.61 -3.11
N SER A 94 21.21 1.93 -2.67
CA SER A 94 22.07 2.93 -3.35
C SER A 94 21.38 4.30 -3.57
N GLY A 95 20.57 4.74 -2.60
CA GLY A 95 19.90 6.04 -2.64
C GLY A 95 18.65 6.13 -3.51
N ARG A 96 18.08 4.99 -3.95
CA ARG A 96 16.85 4.94 -4.76
C ARG A 96 16.06 3.65 -4.52
N LEU A 97 14.86 3.60 -5.08
CA LEU A 97 14.11 2.36 -5.22
C LEU A 97 14.76 1.44 -6.25
N ASP A 98 14.85 0.17 -5.87
CA ASP A 98 15.50 -0.90 -6.60
C ASP A 98 14.49 -2.02 -6.93
N PHE A 99 13.78 -1.81 -8.03
CA PHE A 99 12.83 -2.78 -8.55
C PHE A 99 13.51 -4.09 -9.00
N GLY A 100 14.77 -4.02 -9.46
CA GLY A 100 15.55 -5.20 -9.84
C GLY A 100 15.83 -6.12 -8.64
N ALA A 101 16.16 -5.54 -7.49
CA ALA A 101 16.30 -6.28 -6.23
C ALA A 101 14.97 -6.92 -5.80
N LEU A 102 13.85 -6.22 -5.96
CA LEU A 102 12.52 -6.79 -5.70
C LEU A 102 12.22 -7.96 -6.64
N GLN A 103 12.43 -7.82 -7.95
CA GLN A 103 12.24 -8.91 -8.91
C GLN A 103 13.12 -10.11 -8.58
N THR A 104 14.37 -9.87 -8.20
CA THR A 104 15.29 -10.91 -7.73
C THR A 104 14.74 -11.60 -6.49
N ARG A 105 14.18 -10.86 -5.53
CA ARG A 105 13.56 -11.44 -4.32
C ARG A 105 12.33 -12.28 -4.65
N MET A 106 11.49 -11.81 -5.57
CA MET A 106 10.27 -12.50 -6.01
C MET A 106 10.55 -13.77 -6.83
N GLY A 107 11.66 -13.82 -7.57
CA GLY A 107 12.07 -15.00 -8.33
C GLY A 107 12.71 -16.12 -7.49
N ARG A 108 13.00 -15.87 -6.22
CA ARG A 108 13.58 -16.87 -5.30
C ARG A 108 12.49 -17.72 -4.67
N GLY A 109 12.83 -18.99 -4.38
CA GLY A 109 11.99 -19.84 -3.53
C GLY A 109 11.91 -19.30 -2.09
N PRO A 110 10.86 -19.63 -1.32
CA PRO A 110 10.55 -19.02 -0.02
C PRO A 110 11.73 -18.92 0.97
N ARG A 111 12.49 -20.02 1.15
CA ARG A 111 13.65 -20.02 2.06
C ARG A 111 14.76 -19.07 1.60
N SER A 112 15.00 -19.01 0.30
CA SER A 112 16.03 -18.14 -0.28
C SER A 112 15.60 -16.67 -0.25
N ALA A 113 14.31 -16.38 -0.45
CA ALA A 113 13.76 -15.03 -0.32
C ALA A 113 13.89 -14.52 1.12
N ALA A 114 13.52 -15.33 2.12
CA ALA A 114 13.67 -14.99 3.53
C ALA A 114 15.13 -14.76 3.94
N ALA A 115 16.06 -15.60 3.48
CA ALA A 115 17.49 -15.40 3.72
C ALA A 115 18.00 -14.10 3.06
N HIS A 116 17.52 -13.79 1.85
CA HIS A 116 17.88 -12.56 1.14
C HIS A 116 17.37 -11.29 1.85
N ALA A 117 16.21 -11.37 2.51
CA ALA A 117 15.60 -10.24 3.22
C ALA A 117 16.48 -9.69 4.35
N VAL A 118 17.36 -10.52 4.95
CA VAL A 118 18.29 -10.08 6.00
C VAL A 118 19.27 -9.02 5.49
N GLY A 119 19.79 -9.18 4.27
CA GLY A 119 20.73 -8.24 3.66
C GLY A 119 20.06 -7.13 2.84
N HIS A 120 18.82 -7.36 2.39
CA HIS A 120 18.07 -6.43 1.54
C HIS A 120 16.60 -6.40 1.99
N PRO A 121 16.31 -5.77 3.14
CA PRO A 121 14.96 -5.68 3.65
C PRO A 121 14.09 -4.79 2.75
N ALA A 122 12.83 -5.17 2.58
CA ALA A 122 11.84 -4.31 1.95
C ALA A 122 11.20 -3.40 2.98
N SER A 123 10.77 -2.23 2.51
CA SER A 123 9.84 -1.34 3.19
C SER A 123 8.44 -1.54 2.63
N TYR A 124 7.43 -1.22 3.44
CA TYR A 124 6.03 -1.21 3.04
C TYR A 124 5.51 0.23 3.08
N ALA A 125 5.10 0.76 1.94
CA ALA A 125 4.46 2.07 1.81
C ALA A 125 2.94 1.89 1.74
N ALA A 126 2.26 2.03 2.86
CA ALA A 126 0.80 1.91 2.93
C ALA A 126 0.12 3.19 2.40
N PHE A 127 -0.89 3.02 1.55
CA PHE A 127 -1.65 4.13 0.96
C PHE A 127 -3.16 4.03 1.16
N ASP A 128 -3.68 2.94 1.70
CA ASP A 128 -5.10 2.80 2.09
C ASP A 128 -5.28 1.83 3.26
N VAL A 129 -6.40 1.95 3.97
CA VAL A 129 -6.84 1.03 5.03
C VAL A 129 -8.26 0.56 4.70
N LEU A 130 -8.41 -0.76 4.53
CA LEU A 130 -9.66 -1.37 4.06
C LEU A 130 -10.50 -1.92 5.20
N ALA A 131 -9.86 -2.26 6.31
CA ALA A 131 -10.53 -2.65 7.55
C ALA A 131 -9.67 -2.27 8.76
N HIS A 132 -10.32 -2.02 9.88
CA HIS A 132 -9.67 -1.84 11.18
C HIS A 132 -10.58 -2.35 12.31
N VAL A 133 -10.04 -3.13 13.23
CA VAL A 133 -10.78 -3.79 14.33
C VAL A 133 -12.03 -4.52 13.81
N GLY A 134 -11.90 -5.18 12.65
CA GLY A 134 -12.97 -5.95 12.01
C GLY A 134 -14.07 -5.14 11.34
N GLN A 135 -13.99 -3.80 11.33
CA GLN A 135 -14.93 -2.95 10.59
C GLN A 135 -14.51 -2.83 9.13
N ASP A 136 -15.45 -2.98 8.20
CA ASP A 136 -15.23 -2.76 6.77
C ASP A 136 -15.26 -1.27 6.44
N LEU A 137 -14.13 -0.74 5.98
CA LEU A 137 -13.97 0.69 5.70
C LEU A 137 -14.11 1.00 4.21
N ARG A 138 -14.16 -0.01 3.33
CA ARG A 138 -14.27 0.20 1.88
C ARG A 138 -15.44 1.09 1.46
N PRO A 139 -16.61 1.06 2.12
CA PRO A 139 -17.72 1.96 1.77
C PRO A 139 -17.47 3.44 2.10
N LEU A 140 -16.55 3.75 3.01
CA LEU A 140 -16.26 5.12 3.44
C LEU A 140 -15.53 5.91 2.35
N ALA A 141 -15.61 7.24 2.41
CA ALA A 141 -14.85 8.13 1.54
C ALA A 141 -13.33 7.95 1.74
N PHE A 142 -12.54 8.21 0.70
CA PHE A 142 -11.08 8.08 0.77
C PHE A 142 -10.49 8.95 1.87
N ASP A 143 -10.95 10.17 2.05
CA ASP A 143 -10.44 11.07 3.11
C ASP A 143 -10.66 10.48 4.51
N ASP A 144 -11.80 9.82 4.75
CA ASP A 144 -12.07 9.17 6.04
C ASP A 144 -11.12 7.99 6.28
N ARG A 145 -10.93 7.15 5.25
CA ARG A 145 -9.97 6.03 5.33
C ARG A 145 -8.55 6.54 5.52
N ARG A 146 -8.18 7.60 4.79
CA ARG A 146 -6.86 8.21 4.84
C ARG A 146 -6.57 8.83 6.21
N GLY A 147 -7.53 9.54 6.79
CA GLY A 147 -7.40 10.12 8.12
C GLY A 147 -7.20 9.06 9.20
N LEU A 148 -7.90 7.92 9.10
CA LEU A 148 -7.65 6.79 9.99
C LEU A 148 -6.26 6.17 9.76
N LEU A 149 -5.86 5.96 8.51
CA LEU A 149 -4.53 5.43 8.17
C LEU A 149 -3.41 6.32 8.76
N GLU A 150 -3.55 7.64 8.69
CA GLU A 150 -2.61 8.61 9.27
C GLU A 150 -2.52 8.49 10.80
N GLN A 151 -3.66 8.34 11.48
CA GLN A 151 -3.70 8.13 12.93
C GLN A 151 -3.00 6.84 13.33
N LEU A 152 -3.25 5.74 12.61
CA LEU A 152 -2.58 4.45 12.85
C LEU A 152 -1.07 4.58 12.63
N ALA A 153 -0.68 5.23 11.53
CA ALA A 153 0.71 5.36 11.13
C ALA A 153 1.56 6.28 12.02
N ALA A 154 0.94 7.11 12.85
CA ALA A 154 1.64 8.01 13.77
C ALA A 154 2.60 7.28 14.74
N THR A 155 2.39 5.99 14.97
CA THR A 155 3.22 5.16 15.87
C THR A 155 4.06 4.11 15.15
N TRP A 156 3.95 4.01 13.82
CA TRP A 156 4.65 3.00 13.05
C TRP A 156 6.16 3.26 13.03
N ARG A 157 6.89 2.16 12.88
CA ARG A 157 8.33 2.11 12.72
C ARG A 157 8.66 1.28 11.47
N PRO A 158 9.81 1.52 10.84
CA PRO A 158 10.28 0.68 9.75
C PRO A 158 10.18 -0.81 10.09
N PRO A 159 9.79 -1.67 9.13
CA PRO A 159 9.62 -1.38 7.70
C PRO A 159 8.27 -0.78 7.30
N LEU A 160 7.34 -0.51 8.22
CA LEU A 160 6.05 0.09 7.89
C LEU A 160 6.18 1.61 7.74
N ASN A 161 5.68 2.14 6.62
CA ASN A 161 5.73 3.55 6.30
C ASN A 161 4.39 4.00 5.72
N LEU A 162 4.00 5.24 6.04
CA LEU A 162 2.87 5.89 5.42
C LEU A 162 3.29 6.50 4.09
N SER A 163 2.61 6.16 3.00
CA SER A 163 2.77 6.84 1.71
C SER A 163 2.28 8.29 1.84
N PRO A 164 3.01 9.30 1.32
CA PRO A 164 2.54 10.67 1.35
C PRO A 164 1.35 10.88 0.42
N VAL A 165 0.56 11.91 0.71
CA VAL A 165 -0.55 12.38 -0.13
C VAL A 165 -0.56 13.90 -0.10
N THR A 166 -0.92 14.54 -1.22
CA THR A 166 -1.10 15.99 -1.30
C THR A 166 -2.40 16.34 -2.00
N THR A 167 -2.99 17.48 -1.65
CA THR A 167 -4.07 18.14 -2.39
C THR A 167 -3.55 19.20 -3.35
N ASP A 168 -2.28 19.58 -3.20
CA ASP A 168 -1.62 20.58 -4.02
C ASP A 168 -1.08 19.95 -5.31
N ARG A 169 -1.60 20.42 -6.44
CA ARG A 169 -1.21 19.95 -7.77
C ARG A 169 0.21 20.34 -8.13
N ASP A 170 0.73 21.46 -7.64
CA ASP A 170 2.08 21.91 -7.94
C ASP A 170 3.09 21.00 -7.23
N VAL A 171 2.84 20.66 -5.96
CA VAL A 171 3.60 19.63 -5.22
C VAL A 171 3.55 18.28 -5.93
N ALA A 172 2.37 17.86 -6.39
CA ALA A 172 2.23 16.61 -7.15
C ALA A 172 3.03 16.63 -8.46
N THR A 173 3.02 17.78 -9.15
CA THR A 173 3.79 17.99 -10.39
C THR A 173 5.29 17.94 -10.12
N GLU A 174 5.75 18.51 -9.02
CA GLU A 174 7.15 18.41 -8.58
C GLU A 174 7.54 16.94 -8.34
N TRP A 175 6.74 16.18 -7.59
CA TRP A 175 6.99 14.74 -7.38
C TRP A 175 7.08 13.99 -8.72
N PHE A 176 6.16 14.25 -9.64
CA PHE A 176 6.17 13.62 -10.96
C PHE A 176 7.44 13.94 -11.77
N GLN A 177 7.92 15.17 -11.71
CA GLN A 177 9.08 15.62 -12.48
C GLN A 177 10.42 15.19 -11.87
N THR A 178 10.53 15.24 -10.54
CA THR A 178 11.83 15.12 -9.84
C THR A 178 12.09 13.72 -9.32
N TYR A 179 11.05 12.97 -8.91
CA TYR A 179 11.23 11.71 -8.19
C TYR A 179 11.33 10.47 -9.08
N SER A 180 11.25 10.64 -10.40
CA SER A 180 11.56 9.57 -11.35
C SER A 180 12.96 8.97 -11.14
N THR A 181 13.93 9.81 -10.75
CA THR A 181 15.31 9.40 -10.49
C THR A 181 15.48 8.53 -9.24
N VAL A 182 14.57 8.65 -8.27
CA VAL A 182 14.55 7.85 -7.03
C VAL A 182 13.57 6.67 -7.11
N GLY A 183 12.91 6.47 -8.26
CA GLY A 183 12.05 5.33 -8.58
C GLY A 183 10.56 5.51 -8.23
N ILE A 184 10.05 6.74 -8.27
CA ILE A 184 8.61 6.97 -8.35
C ILE A 184 8.23 6.99 -9.84
N GLU A 185 7.39 6.05 -10.29
CA GLU A 185 7.01 5.89 -11.71
C GLU A 185 6.01 6.94 -12.20
N GLY A 186 5.41 7.69 -11.28
CA GLY A 186 4.42 8.71 -11.59
C GLY A 186 3.53 9.01 -10.40
N LEU A 187 2.24 9.23 -10.66
CA LEU A 187 1.24 9.52 -9.64
C LEU A 187 0.07 8.55 -9.73
N VAL A 188 -0.57 8.31 -8.58
CA VAL A 188 -1.93 7.79 -8.48
C VAL A 188 -2.81 8.92 -7.97
N ILE A 189 -4.00 9.07 -8.55
CA ILE A 189 -4.90 10.16 -8.20
C ILE A 189 -6.21 9.56 -7.73
N LYS A 190 -6.69 9.97 -6.56
CA LYS A 190 -7.94 9.48 -5.96
C LYS A 190 -8.88 10.64 -5.71
N GLY A 191 -10.19 10.40 -5.77
CA GLY A 191 -11.18 11.37 -5.29
C GLY A 191 -11.32 11.31 -3.78
N GLY A 192 -11.25 12.44 -3.07
CA GLY A 192 -11.38 12.49 -1.60
C GLY A 192 -12.69 11.90 -1.08
N ALA A 193 -13.79 12.10 -1.82
CA ALA A 193 -15.12 11.57 -1.48
C ALA A 193 -15.40 10.19 -2.08
N GLN A 194 -14.39 9.51 -2.63
CA GLN A 194 -14.57 8.25 -3.35
C GLN A 194 -14.45 7.04 -2.42
N SER A 195 -15.44 6.14 -2.46
CA SER A 195 -15.34 4.84 -1.82
C SER A 195 -14.31 3.94 -2.50
N TYR A 196 -13.87 2.87 -1.83
CA TYR A 196 -12.86 1.97 -2.40
C TYR A 196 -13.45 1.15 -3.57
N PRO A 197 -12.99 1.35 -4.81
CA PRO A 197 -13.62 0.74 -5.99
C PRO A 197 -13.13 -0.70 -6.20
N THR A 198 -13.54 -1.60 -5.31
CA THR A 198 -13.13 -3.01 -5.29
C THR A 198 -13.25 -3.66 -6.66
N GLY A 199 -12.13 -4.17 -7.21
CA GLY A 199 -12.08 -4.88 -8.47
C GLY A 199 -12.27 -4.02 -9.73
N GLN A 200 -12.40 -2.70 -9.58
CA GLN A 200 -12.70 -1.76 -10.66
C GLN A 200 -11.53 -0.83 -10.95
N ARG A 201 -11.45 -0.34 -12.20
CA ARG A 201 -10.53 0.74 -12.59
C ARG A 201 -11.13 2.09 -12.23
N GLY A 202 -11.22 2.35 -10.93
CA GLY A 202 -11.87 3.54 -10.37
C GLY A 202 -10.90 4.64 -9.94
N TRP A 203 -9.61 4.34 -9.82
CA TRP A 203 -8.57 5.36 -9.60
C TRP A 203 -8.00 5.87 -10.93
#